data_AF-A0AA40GBT8-F1
#
_entry.id   AF-A0AA40GBT8-F1
#
_cell.length_a   1.000
_cell.length_b   1.000
_cell.length_c   1.000
_cell.angle_alpha   90.00
_cell.angle_beta   90.00
_cell.angle_gamma   90.00
#
_symmetry.space_group_name_H-M   'P 1'
#
loop_
_entity.id
_entity.type
_entity.pdbx_description
1 polymer ?
#
loop_
_entity_poly.entity_id
_entity_poly.type
_entity_poly.pdbx_seq_one_letter_code
_entity_poly.pdbx_strand_id
1 'polypeptide(L)'
;MLVRELVDGDEASERELQATVLTCLYLSYSYMGNEISYPLKPFLIEDSKDKFWDRCLLIVNRLSSEMLRINSEPGFFTEVFTELKVRCNLSYQFIL
;
A
#
# COMPACT_ATOMS: atom_id res chain seq x y z
N MET A 1 -5.45 0.89 -3.04
CA MET A 1 -5.54 2.21 -2.39
C MET A 1 -4.17 2.70 -1.95
N LEU A 2 -3.55 2.16 -0.88
CA LEU A 2 -2.27 2.67 -0.35
C LEU A 2 -1.18 2.84 -1.42
N VAL A 3 -0.91 1.79 -2.20
CA VAL A 3 0.09 1.82 -3.28
C VAL A 3 -0.20 2.89 -4.33
N ARG A 4 -1.47 3.12 -4.68
CA ARG A 4 -1.86 4.16 -5.67
C ARG A 4 -1.44 5.56 -5.22
N GLU A 5 -1.47 5.83 -3.93
CA GLU A 5 -1.18 7.16 -3.36
C GLU A 5 0.31 7.39 -3.06
N LEU A 6 1.10 6.32 -3.08
CA LEU A 6 2.49 6.28 -2.64
C LEU A 6 3.49 5.96 -3.75
N VAL A 7 3.01 5.39 -4.86
CA VAL A 7 3.81 5.03 -6.04
C VAL A 7 3.30 5.88 -7.20
N ASP A 8 4.16 6.74 -7.73
CA ASP A 8 3.86 7.66 -8.83
C ASP A 8 4.62 7.32 -10.12
N GLY A 9 5.51 6.32 -10.08
CA GLY A 9 6.29 5.88 -11.24
C GLY A 9 7.62 6.60 -11.42
N ASP A 10 8.01 7.48 -10.48
CA ASP A 10 9.30 8.16 -10.45
C ASP A 10 10.27 7.52 -9.43
N GLU A 11 10.03 6.26 -9.03
CA GLU A 11 10.88 5.58 -8.07
C GLU A 11 12.30 5.37 -8.66
N ALA A 12 13.33 5.74 -7.89
CA ALA A 12 14.71 5.74 -8.39
C ALA A 12 15.28 4.33 -8.58
N SER A 13 14.63 3.30 -8.01
CA SER A 13 15.03 1.90 -8.17
C SER A 13 13.92 0.91 -7.86
N GLU A 14 14.04 -0.32 -8.38
CA GLU A 14 13.18 -1.44 -8.01
C GLU A 14 13.17 -1.69 -6.49
N ARG A 15 14.33 -1.50 -5.83
CA ARG A 15 14.46 -1.67 -4.38
C ARG A 15 13.65 -0.64 -3.61
N GLU A 16 13.61 0.61 -4.07
CA GLU A 16 12.78 1.67 -3.48
C GLU A 16 11.29 1.36 -3.65
N LEU A 17 10.88 0.97 -4.86
CA LEU A 17 9.50 0.54 -5.12
C LEU A 17 9.10 -0.63 -4.21
N GLN A 18 9.95 -1.64 -4.11
CA GLN A 18 9.73 -2.80 -3.25
C GLN A 18 9.60 -2.39 -1.78
N ALA A 19 10.41 -1.44 -1.29
CA ALA A 19 10.35 -0.95 0.07
C ALA A 19 9.03 -0.24 0.35
N THR A 20 8.57 0.60 -0.57
CA THR A 20 7.28 1.30 -0.49
C THR A 20 6.11 0.32 -0.48
N VAL A 21 6.12 -0.67 -1.38
CA VAL A 21 5.08 -1.70 -1.46
C VAL A 21 5.04 -2.56 -0.18
N LEU A 22 6.20 -2.98 0.34
CA LEU A 22 6.26 -3.76 1.59
C LEU A 22 5.85 -2.95 2.81
N THR A 23 6.13 -1.65 2.85
CA THR A 23 5.63 -0.75 3.91
C THR A 23 4.10 -0.68 3.86
N CYS A 24 3.51 -0.53 2.66
CA CYS A 24 2.05 -0.57 2.48
C CYS A 24 1.47 -1.92 2.92
N LEU A 25 2.14 -3.02 2.61
CA LEU A 25 1.72 -4.36 2.98
C LEU A 25 1.76 -4.56 4.50
N TYR A 26 2.84 -4.14 5.15
CA TYR A 26 2.97 -4.19 6.61
C TYR A 26 1.84 -3.44 7.32
N LEU A 27 1.51 -2.22 6.87
CA LEU A 27 0.40 -1.46 7.42
C LEU A 27 -0.96 -2.12 7.14
N SER A 28 -1.13 -2.75 5.97
CA SER A 28 -2.35 -3.48 5.65
C SER A 28 -2.55 -4.68 6.58
N TYR A 29 -1.50 -5.44 6.87
CA TYR A 29 -1.52 -6.50 7.88
C TYR A 29 -1.82 -5.93 9.27
N SER A 30 -1.19 -4.82 9.64
CA SER A 30 -1.38 -4.21 10.96
C SER A 30 -2.79 -3.64 11.15
N TYR A 31 -3.48 -3.23 10.08
CA TYR A 31 -4.80 -2.61 10.14
C TYR A 31 -5.96 -3.59 9.90
N MET A 32 -5.84 -4.48 8.91
CA MET A 32 -6.89 -5.44 8.50
C MET A 32 -6.63 -6.87 8.94
N GLY A 33 -5.46 -7.15 9.51
CA GLY A 33 -5.06 -8.49 9.93
C GLY A 33 -5.82 -8.97 11.17
N ASN A 34 -6.01 -10.29 11.27
CA ASN A 34 -6.69 -10.92 12.40
C ASN A 34 -5.77 -11.12 13.61
N GLU A 35 -4.46 -11.05 13.43
CA GLU A 35 -3.48 -11.23 14.50
C GLU A 35 -3.18 -9.91 15.21
N ILE A 36 -2.88 -9.99 16.50
CA ILE A 36 -2.55 -8.80 17.31
C ILE A 36 -1.23 -8.13 16.93
N SER A 37 -0.34 -8.84 16.22
CA SER A 37 0.95 -8.30 15.78
C SER A 37 1.54 -9.12 14.64
N TYR A 38 2.36 -8.46 13.81
CA TYR A 38 3.08 -9.07 12.72
C TYR A 38 4.58 -8.76 12.82
N PRO A 39 5.48 -9.75 12.62
CA PRO A 39 6.92 -9.52 12.71
C PRO A 39 7.39 -8.60 11.59
N LEU A 40 8.32 -7.68 11.88
CA LEU A 40 8.86 -6.72 10.90
C LEU A 40 9.74 -7.37 9.82
N LYS A 41 10.49 -8.43 10.17
CA LYS A 41 11.56 -9.00 9.33
C LYS A 41 11.15 -9.33 7.89
N PRO A 42 9.94 -9.86 7.59
CA PRO A 42 9.51 -10.12 6.21
C PRO A 42 9.27 -8.87 5.36
N PHE A 43 9.07 -7.71 5.99
CA PHE A 43 8.70 -6.46 5.30
C PHE A 43 9.87 -5.48 5.17
N LEU A 44 10.94 -5.69 5.94
CA LEU A 44 12.11 -4.82 5.96
C LEU A 44 13.18 -5.35 4.99
N ILE A 45 13.30 -4.69 3.84
CA ILE A 45 14.34 -4.97 2.83
C ILE A 45 15.45 -3.90 2.81
N GLU A 46 15.29 -2.86 3.61
CA GLU A 46 16.20 -1.74 3.71
C GLU A 46 17.16 -1.92 4.89
N ASP A 47 18.35 -1.37 4.76
CA ASP A 47 19.35 -1.43 5.83
C ASP A 47 19.01 -0.47 6.99
N SER A 48 18.19 0.56 6.73
CA SER A 48 17.74 1.53 7.73
C SER A 48 16.31 1.25 8.17
N LYS A 49 16.14 0.92 9.47
CA LYS A 49 14.82 0.79 10.10
C LYS A 49 14.10 2.13 10.22
N ASP A 50 14.84 3.22 10.38
CA ASP A 50 14.26 4.55 10.59
C ASP A 50 13.49 4.98 9.34
N LYS A 51 14.05 4.77 8.14
CA LYS A 51 13.36 5.03 6.87
C LYS A 51 12.04 4.28 6.74
N PHE A 52 12.01 3.03 7.18
CA PHE A 52 10.79 2.23 7.21
C PHE A 52 9.73 2.86 8.13
N TRP A 53 10.12 3.22 9.36
CA TRP A 53 9.19 3.82 10.33
C TRP A 53 8.73 5.22 9.93
N ASP A 54 9.61 6.04 9.37
CA ASP A 54 9.27 7.36 8.85
C ASP A 54 8.21 7.26 7.74
N ARG A 55 8.36 6.30 6.81
CA ARG A 55 7.33 6.03 5.80
C ARG A 55 6.04 5.49 6.41
N CYS A 56 6.10 4.63 7.43
CA CYS A 56 4.90 4.20 8.14
C CYS A 56 4.12 5.40 8.72
N LEU A 57 4.80 6.30 9.41
CA LEU A 57 4.19 7.51 9.98
C LEU A 57 3.61 8.42 8.89
N LEU A 58 4.33 8.61 7.79
CA LEU A 58 3.86 9.36 6.63
C LEU A 58 2.55 8.77 6.07
N ILE A 59 2.49 7.45 5.87
CA ILE A 59 1.31 6.77 5.33
C ILE A 59 0.13 6.91 6.29
N VAL A 60 0.32 6.65 7.59
CA VAL A 60 -0.76 6.75 8.57
C VAL A 60 -1.28 8.19 8.66
N ASN A 61 -0.39 9.17 8.69
CA ASN A 61 -0.79 10.58 8.78
C ASN A 61 -1.58 11.03 7.54
N ARG A 62 -1.22 10.54 6.34
CA ARG A 62 -1.88 10.91 5.08
C ARG A 62 -3.17 10.12 4.81
N LEU A 63 -3.18 8.83 5.11
CA LEU A 63 -4.17 7.88 4.57
C LEU A 63 -5.06 7.23 5.64
N SER A 64 -4.87 7.51 6.93
CA SER A 64 -5.71 6.93 8.00
C SER A 64 -7.22 7.18 7.81
N SER A 65 -7.60 8.36 7.29
CA SER A 65 -8.99 8.67 6.96
C SER A 65 -9.54 7.72 5.89
N GLU A 66 -8.82 7.54 4.78
CA GLU A 66 -9.26 6.65 3.70
C GLU A 66 -9.22 5.16 4.12
N MET A 67 -8.27 4.78 4.99
CA MET A 67 -8.21 3.43 5.58
C MET A 67 -9.44 3.12 6.44
N LEU A 68 -9.96 4.10 7.18
CA LEU A 68 -11.24 3.95 7.89
C LEU A 68 -12.42 3.96 6.90
N ARG A 69 -12.41 4.90 5.96
CA ARG A 69 -13.48 5.12 4.98
C ARG A 69 -13.77 3.89 4.13
N ILE A 70 -12.73 3.17 3.68
CA ILE A 70 -12.91 1.95 2.89
C ILE A 70 -13.63 0.83 3.64
N ASN A 71 -13.63 0.88 4.98
CA ASN A 71 -14.34 -0.06 5.83
C ASN A 71 -15.74 0.44 6.23
N SER A 72 -15.92 1.76 6.37
CA SER A 72 -17.21 2.34 6.79
C SER A 72 -18.15 2.65 5.63
N GLU A 73 -17.63 2.84 4.41
CA GLU A 73 -18.41 3.23 3.23
C GLU A 73 -18.33 2.17 2.11
N PRO A 74 -19.38 1.34 1.93
CA PRO A 74 -19.41 0.32 0.87
C PRO A 74 -19.28 0.89 -0.55
N GLY A 75 -19.74 2.13 -0.76
CA GLY A 75 -19.61 2.83 -2.04
C GLY A 75 -18.15 3.12 -2.37
N PHE A 76 -17.38 3.62 -1.40
CA PHE A 76 -15.95 3.90 -1.58
C PHE A 76 -15.14 2.61 -1.80
N PHE A 77 -15.45 1.52 -1.08
CA PHE A 77 -14.87 0.22 -1.38
C PHE A 77 -15.12 -0.21 -2.83
N THR A 78 -16.37 -0.08 -3.30
CA THR A 78 -16.77 -0.45 -4.66
C THR A 78 -16.03 0.37 -5.72
N GLU A 79 -15.84 1.66 -5.49
CA GLU A 79 -15.07 2.57 -6.34
C GLU A 79 -13.61 2.10 -6.45
N VAL A 80 -12.92 1.95 -5.32
CA VAL A 80 -11.52 1.52 -5.27
C VAL A 80 -11.33 0.13 -5.91
N PHE A 81 -12.27 -0.78 -5.68
CA PHE A 81 -12.25 -2.13 -6.28
C PHE A 81 -12.45 -2.09 -7.80
N THR A 82 -13.35 -1.24 -8.29
CA THR A 82 -13.61 -1.07 -9.72
C THR A 82 -12.40 -0.48 -10.44
N GLU A 83 -11.77 0.54 -9.87
CA GLU A 83 -10.53 1.10 -10.42
C GLU A 83 -9.41 0.06 -10.54
N LEU A 84 -9.27 -0.79 -9.53
CA LEU A 84 -8.26 -1.85 -9.54
C LEU A 84 -8.50 -2.82 -10.71
N LYS A 85 -9.75 -3.22 -10.95
CA LYS A 85 -10.11 -4.06 -12.10
C LYS A 85 -9.76 -3.41 -13.44
N VAL A 86 -10.06 -2.13 -13.60
CA VAL A 86 -9.75 -1.39 -14.83
C VAL A 86 -8.25 -1.40 -15.10
N ARG A 87 -7.42 -1.14 -14.07
CA ARG A 87 -5.95 -1.19 -14.20
C ARG A 87 -5.44 -2.57 -14.59
N CYS A 88 -5.98 -3.65 -14.02
CA CYS A 88 -5.63 -5.00 -14.44
C CYS A 88 -6.03 -5.29 -15.90
N ASN A 89 -7.22 -4.86 -16.33
CA ASN A 89 -7.71 -5.09 -17.69
C ASN A 89 -6.91 -4.32 -18.74
N LEU A 90 -6.48 -3.09 -18.44
CA LEU A 90 -5.60 -2.33 -19.31
C LEU A 90 -4.27 -3.06 -19.55
N SER A 91 -3.71 -3.74 -18.54
CA SER A 91 -2.49 -4.54 -18.70
C SER A 91 -2.63 -5.66 -19.74
N TYR A 92 -3.81 -6.23 -19.93
CA TYR A 92 -4.05 -7.26 -20.96
C TYR A 92 -4.20 -6.69 -22.37
N GLN A 93 -4.61 -5.43 -22.50
CA GLN A 93 -4.88 -4.80 -23.79
C GLN A 93 -3.61 -4.23 -24.46
N PHE A 94 -2.51 -4.06 -23.70
CA PHE A 94 -1.19 -3.69 -24.23
C PHE A 94 -0.30 -4.91 -24.56
N ILE A 95 -0.76 -6.14 -24.30
CA ILE A 95 -0.04 -7.39 -24.59
C ILE A 95 -0.61 -8.10 -25.86
N LEU A 96 -1.68 -7.57 -26.45
CA LEU A 96 -2.26 -7.99 -27.74
C LEU A 96 -2.09 -6.89 -28.78
#